data_AF-A0A9P5C5X8-F1
#
_entry.id   AF-A0A9P5C5X8-F1
#
_cell.length_a   1.000
_cell.length_b   1.000
_cell.length_c   1.000
_cell.angle_alpha   90.00
_cell.angle_beta   90.00
_cell.angle_gamma   90.00
#
_symmetry.space_group_name_H-M   'P 1'
#
loop_
_entity.id
_entity.type
_entity.pdbx_description
1 polymer ?
#
loop_
_entity_poly.entity_id
_entity_poly.type
_entity_poly.pdbx_seq_one_letter_code
_entity_poly.pdbx_strand_id
1 'polypeptide(L)'
;MPLHGLLPKPLPSDLLMVGQLLTHPLHPERECFYSNSAHEEVDDLNDYHIQLRYKDLYSLDQEGRFLTNYGAKFELGRIYRQPNLLTVKAEQMIQRTSQDPTAAFQAVCNDPEARTWIYDTIKQGKPLYIVLGVTELKNAVFKRARLHDSGASNRLNELPIGKDDKVPKSLQRTATSDSGLGGIGSEPHISGVFGMDVRRVRAKITTPAAPHELSDLKYRWLYYDVAGSDTKEQLMIGLGEHLKANELRLMLDLSEDDVQGNLEAISKLSLDALSAAASPMLRPSSPALRGRSPSPNPAMLRKLLELQIGQIDLLTAMYPEDVTLDDHAQRILDSMRNAIDGPETAAFSTAPAVSISLKLSIADEESLEARSVLLDLTSPFTYDGSQCPDEPPTFKVRIQQPSWLSRAATNQLQDAASEGEDLLGTLELIKEAATVAYAQSLSSQVASTAVVSDAGPLVRVWFYFPSISTRSKRDDFIKFAPAYNLTGFLYAGKPGLLCVEGGSQSIDDYMRFIKTESWGDIPAHHKKVSERYREIAERVFSDMTEITDTVGERRGQRQNRGDMKAVEEWLDERGLKEALTKVLM
;
A
#
# COMPACT_ATOMS: atom_id res chain seq x y z
N MET A 1 6.49 3.06 5.74
CA MET A 1 6.08 3.90 6.88
C MET A 1 5.37 3.01 7.87
N PRO A 2 5.70 3.06 9.16
CA PRO A 2 4.92 2.39 10.19
C PRO A 2 3.48 2.90 10.13
N LEU A 3 2.54 1.96 10.03
CA LEU A 3 1.12 2.25 9.84
C LEU A 3 0.51 2.52 11.21
N HIS A 4 0.37 3.79 11.59
CA HIS A 4 -0.38 4.13 12.79
C HIS A 4 -1.83 3.68 12.63
N GLY A 5 -2.39 3.05 13.66
CA GLY A 5 -3.78 2.64 13.69
C GLY A 5 -4.67 3.88 13.68
N LEU A 6 -5.56 3.99 12.69
CA LEU A 6 -6.52 5.07 12.59
C LEU A 6 -7.46 5.05 13.81
N LEU A 7 -7.57 6.18 14.50
CA LEU A 7 -8.45 6.32 15.65
C LEU A 7 -9.90 6.50 15.20
N PRO A 8 -10.87 5.82 15.83
CA PRO A 8 -12.28 5.93 15.48
C PRO A 8 -12.87 7.34 15.72
N LYS A 9 -12.30 8.08 16.67
CA LYS A 9 -12.59 9.49 16.96
C LYS A 9 -11.25 10.19 17.23
N PRO A 10 -11.05 11.45 16.81
CA PRO A 10 -9.79 12.13 17.06
C PRO A 10 -9.66 12.48 18.54
N LEU A 11 -8.44 12.40 19.05
CA LEU A 11 -8.09 12.74 20.44
C LEU A 11 -7.36 14.09 20.48
N PRO A 12 -7.49 14.87 21.57
CA PRO A 12 -6.69 16.07 21.78
C PRO A 12 -5.17 15.77 21.77
N SER A 13 -4.38 16.64 21.13
CA SER A 13 -2.91 16.47 21.01
C SER A 13 -2.16 16.57 22.33
N ASP A 14 -2.75 17.17 23.35
CA ASP A 14 -2.19 17.35 24.69
C ASP A 14 -2.36 16.11 25.59
N LEU A 15 -3.22 15.16 25.20
CA LEU A 15 -3.49 13.96 26.02
C LEU A 15 -2.57 12.77 25.71
N LEU A 16 -1.85 12.80 24.58
CA LEU A 16 -1.08 11.66 24.10
C LEU A 16 0.36 12.05 23.78
N MET A 17 1.30 11.36 24.42
CA MET A 17 2.73 11.49 24.16
C MET A 17 3.35 10.12 23.86
N VAL A 18 4.39 10.10 23.02
CA VAL A 18 5.17 8.88 22.80
C VAL A 18 5.90 8.51 24.09
N GLY A 19 5.84 7.24 24.49
CA GLY A 19 6.32 6.72 25.76
C GLY A 19 5.26 6.68 26.88
N GLN A 20 4.05 7.19 26.65
CA GLN A 20 2.99 7.19 27.67
C GLN A 20 2.38 5.79 27.85
N LEU A 21 2.21 5.39 29.11
CA LEU A 21 1.50 4.18 29.51
C LEU A 21 0.03 4.48 29.76
N LEU A 22 -0.87 3.61 29.28
CA LEU A 22 -2.32 3.80 29.32
C LEU A 22 -3.00 2.52 29.83
N THR A 23 -4.10 2.66 30.58
CA THR A 23 -5.01 1.52 30.84
C THR A 23 -6.07 1.37 29.76
N HIS A 24 -6.39 2.45 29.03
CA HIS A 24 -7.32 2.42 27.90
C HIS A 24 -6.84 3.34 26.76
N PRO A 25 -6.51 2.81 25.56
CA PRO A 25 -5.93 3.60 24.47
C PRO A 25 -6.80 4.76 23.98
N LEU A 26 -8.13 4.62 24.05
CA LEU A 26 -9.08 5.63 23.56
C LEU A 26 -9.61 6.55 24.66
N HIS A 27 -9.17 6.34 25.90
CA HIS A 27 -9.53 7.15 27.06
C HIS A 27 -8.28 7.50 27.89
N PRO A 28 -7.27 8.16 27.28
CA PRO A 28 -6.02 8.50 27.97
C PRO A 28 -6.22 9.41 29.18
N GLU A 29 -7.35 10.13 29.26
CA GLU A 29 -7.73 10.99 30.38
C GLU A 29 -8.09 10.24 31.67
N ARG A 30 -8.37 8.93 31.59
CA ARG A 30 -8.84 8.15 32.75
C ARG A 30 -7.69 7.81 33.69
N GLU A 31 -6.73 7.01 33.21
CA GLU A 31 -5.63 6.51 34.00
C GLU A 31 -4.45 6.23 33.06
N CYS A 32 -3.43 7.07 33.20
CA CYS A 32 -2.21 7.00 32.41
C CYS A 32 -1.01 7.34 33.29
N PHE A 33 0.18 7.00 32.79
CA PHE A 33 1.44 7.39 33.38
C PHE A 33 2.39 7.86 32.30
N TYR A 34 3.08 8.96 32.56
CA TYR A 34 4.11 9.50 31.69
C TYR A 34 5.40 9.69 32.47
N SER A 35 6.47 9.04 32.02
CA SER A 35 7.78 9.17 32.65
C SER A 35 8.45 10.46 32.19
N ASN A 36 8.55 11.44 33.09
CA ASN A 36 9.35 12.65 32.83
C ASN A 36 10.85 12.33 32.76
N SER A 37 11.30 11.30 33.48
CA SER A 37 12.72 10.90 33.51
C SER A 37 13.17 10.26 32.20
N ALA A 38 12.30 9.49 31.54
CA ALA A 38 12.57 8.87 30.24
C ALA A 38 12.21 9.76 29.04
N HIS A 39 11.67 10.97 29.25
CA HIS A 39 11.18 11.84 28.18
C HIS A 39 12.23 12.11 27.10
N GLU A 40 13.42 12.57 27.50
CA GLU A 40 14.50 12.95 26.57
C GLU A 40 15.01 11.74 25.78
N GLU A 41 15.26 10.61 26.47
CA GLU A 41 15.72 9.37 25.84
C GLU A 41 14.67 8.81 24.85
N VAL A 42 13.39 8.84 25.21
CA VAL A 42 12.32 8.42 24.31
C VAL A 42 12.18 9.38 23.13
N ASP A 43 12.38 10.69 23.33
CA ASP A 43 12.27 11.67 22.25
C ASP A 43 13.39 11.54 21.23
N ASP A 44 14.62 11.29 21.69
CA ASP A 44 15.79 11.04 20.82
C ASP A 44 15.62 9.80 19.93
N LEU A 45 14.78 8.84 20.35
CA LEU A 45 14.45 7.63 19.59
C LEU A 45 13.31 7.84 18.58
N ASN A 46 12.68 9.02 18.56
CA ASN A 46 11.57 9.32 17.67
C ASN A 46 12.03 9.89 16.33
N ASP A 47 11.40 9.42 15.25
CA ASP A 47 11.48 10.06 13.94
C ASP A 47 10.23 10.90 13.67
N TYR A 48 10.46 12.02 12.98
CA TYR A 48 9.47 13.04 12.72
C TYR A 48 9.24 13.15 11.22
N HIS A 49 8.06 12.71 10.79
CA HIS A 49 7.61 12.91 9.43
C HIS A 49 6.55 14.02 9.37
N ILE A 50 6.93 15.15 8.77
CA ILE A 50 6.06 16.32 8.62
C ILE A 50 5.64 16.46 7.16
N GLN A 51 4.32 16.49 6.92
CA GLN A 51 3.75 16.77 5.62
C GLN A 51 2.92 18.06 5.68
N LEU A 52 3.32 19.06 4.90
CA LEU A 52 2.55 20.29 4.72
C LEU A 52 1.44 20.09 3.69
N ARG A 53 0.33 20.81 3.86
CA ARG A 53 -0.85 20.77 2.98
C ARG A 53 -1.36 19.35 2.78
N TYR A 54 -1.49 18.63 3.89
CA TYR A 54 -1.96 17.25 3.91
C TYR A 54 -3.37 17.16 3.33
N LYS A 55 -3.60 16.17 2.48
CA LYS A 55 -4.92 15.86 1.91
C LYS A 55 -5.11 14.36 1.91
N ASP A 56 -6.30 13.91 2.31
CA ASP A 56 -6.63 12.50 2.36
C ASP A 56 -8.17 12.29 2.31
N LEU A 57 -8.60 11.05 2.12
CA LEU A 57 -9.98 10.60 2.06
C LEU A 57 -10.21 9.52 3.12
N TYR A 58 -11.25 9.68 3.92
CA TYR A 58 -11.62 8.80 5.02
C TYR A 58 -13.01 8.21 4.74
N SER A 59 -13.24 6.96 5.11
CA SER A 59 -14.59 6.43 5.26
C SER A 59 -15.00 6.41 6.73
N LEU A 60 -16.31 6.54 6.93
CA LEU A 60 -16.95 6.40 8.23
C LEU A 60 -17.85 5.16 8.27
N ASP A 61 -18.06 4.64 9.47
CA ASP A 61 -19.09 3.64 9.71
C ASP A 61 -20.50 4.25 9.82
N GLN A 62 -21.46 3.43 10.27
CA GLN A 62 -22.87 3.84 10.43
C GLN A 62 -23.13 4.73 11.65
N GLU A 63 -22.16 4.84 12.56
CA GLU A 63 -22.20 5.68 13.77
C GLU A 63 -21.41 6.97 13.58
N GLY A 64 -20.71 7.11 12.46
CA GLY A 64 -19.90 8.28 12.12
C GLY A 64 -18.46 8.20 12.63
N ARG A 65 -17.96 7.01 12.99
CA ARG A 65 -16.57 6.80 13.41
C ARG A 65 -15.67 6.56 12.21
N PHE A 66 -14.41 6.97 12.29
CA PHE A 66 -13.45 6.72 11.23
C PHE A 66 -13.19 5.22 11.08
N LEU A 67 -13.24 4.71 9.85
CA LEU A 67 -13.05 3.31 9.53
C LEU A 67 -11.71 3.06 8.84
N THR A 68 -11.46 3.77 7.73
CA THR A 68 -10.23 3.64 6.95
C THR A 68 -9.89 4.96 6.27
N ASN A 69 -8.60 5.24 6.12
CA ASN A 69 -8.11 6.31 5.26
C ASN A 69 -7.49 5.72 3.98
N TYR A 70 -7.68 6.40 2.84
CA TYR A 70 -7.37 5.86 1.51
C TYR A 70 -6.19 6.56 0.82
N GLY A 71 -5.65 7.62 1.40
CA GLY A 71 -4.64 8.48 0.82
C GLY A 71 -5.22 9.53 -0.15
N ALA A 72 -4.40 10.53 -0.48
CA ALA A 72 -4.74 11.60 -1.43
C ALA A 72 -5.09 11.11 -2.85
N LYS A 73 -4.54 9.95 -3.24
CA LYS A 73 -4.67 9.32 -4.56
C LYS A 73 -5.43 7.99 -4.48
N PHE A 74 -6.45 7.94 -3.62
CA PHE A 74 -7.29 6.78 -3.35
C PHE A 74 -7.70 6.02 -4.63
N GLU A 75 -7.80 4.70 -4.53
CA GLU A 75 -8.22 3.82 -5.64
C GLU A 75 -9.75 3.68 -5.66
N LEU A 76 -10.39 3.98 -6.80
CA LEU A 76 -11.84 3.88 -6.98
C LEU A 76 -12.42 2.53 -6.54
N GLY A 77 -11.75 1.42 -6.87
CA GLY A 77 -12.21 0.08 -6.51
C GLY A 77 -12.37 -0.14 -5.00
N ARG A 78 -11.60 0.59 -4.17
CA ARG A 78 -11.68 0.50 -2.70
C ARG A 78 -12.79 1.36 -2.10
N ILE A 79 -13.25 2.40 -2.81
CA ILE A 79 -14.20 3.40 -2.29
C ILE A 79 -15.58 3.35 -2.95
N TYR A 80 -15.73 2.69 -4.10
CA TYR A 80 -16.95 2.65 -4.92
C TYR A 80 -18.23 2.25 -4.15
N ARG A 81 -18.08 1.49 -3.06
CA ARG A 81 -19.19 0.99 -2.22
C ARG A 81 -19.25 1.61 -0.82
N GLN A 82 -18.45 2.63 -0.54
CA GLN A 82 -18.40 3.24 0.79
C GLN A 82 -19.44 4.37 0.89
N PRO A 83 -20.47 4.23 1.74
CA PRO A 83 -21.60 5.17 1.75
C PRO A 83 -21.22 6.53 2.36
N ASN A 84 -20.25 6.56 3.29
CA ASN A 84 -19.93 7.71 4.11
C ASN A 84 -18.46 8.12 3.95
N LEU A 85 -18.15 8.96 2.98
CA LEU A 85 -16.79 9.47 2.77
C LEU A 85 -16.61 10.90 3.30
N LEU A 86 -15.41 11.19 3.80
CA LEU A 86 -14.96 12.52 4.20
C LEU A 86 -13.61 12.83 3.54
N THR A 87 -13.50 13.96 2.87
CA THR A 87 -12.18 14.53 2.52
C THR A 87 -11.65 15.32 3.70
N VAL A 88 -10.36 15.18 3.97
CA VAL A 88 -9.63 16.03 4.91
C VAL A 88 -8.59 16.85 4.17
N LYS A 89 -8.47 18.12 4.56
CA LYS A 89 -7.36 19.01 4.19
C LYS A 89 -6.80 19.60 5.47
N ALA A 90 -5.54 19.36 5.77
CA ALA A 90 -4.88 19.92 6.94
C ALA A 90 -3.67 20.75 6.52
N GLU A 91 -3.37 21.79 7.29
CA GLU A 91 -2.18 22.61 7.06
C GLU A 91 -0.92 21.78 7.22
N GLN A 92 -0.91 20.93 8.25
CA GLN A 92 0.23 20.09 8.59
C GLN A 92 -0.26 18.75 9.15
N MET A 93 0.32 17.66 8.66
CA MET A 93 0.32 16.36 9.33
C MET A 93 1.69 16.16 9.95
N ILE A 94 1.72 15.79 11.23
CA ILE A 94 2.94 15.44 11.96
C ILE A 94 2.80 14.00 12.42
N GLN A 95 3.67 13.14 11.92
CA GLN A 95 3.79 11.78 12.42
C GLN A 95 5.06 11.70 13.26
N ARG A 96 4.90 11.29 14.52
CA ARG A 96 6.00 10.98 15.44
C ARG A 96 5.99 9.49 15.69
N THR A 97 7.08 8.79 15.43
CA THR A 97 7.13 7.34 15.63
C THR A 97 8.48 6.93 16.18
N SER A 98 8.48 6.07 17.21
CA SER A 98 9.70 5.48 17.73
C SER A 98 10.33 4.54 16.69
N GLN A 99 11.60 4.80 16.35
CA GLN A 99 12.37 3.96 15.41
C GLN A 99 12.83 2.65 16.05
N ASP A 100 13.05 2.66 17.38
CA ASP A 100 13.25 1.46 18.19
C ASP A 100 12.19 1.38 19.31
N PRO A 101 11.03 0.77 19.01
CA PRO A 101 9.94 0.59 19.97
C PRO A 101 10.35 -0.16 21.23
N THR A 102 11.37 -1.04 21.15
CA THR A 102 11.82 -1.77 22.34
C THR A 102 12.69 -0.87 23.21
N ALA A 103 13.65 -0.15 22.63
CA ALA A 103 14.49 0.76 23.39
C ALA A 103 13.64 1.84 24.09
N ALA A 104 12.67 2.43 23.40
CA ALA A 104 11.76 3.41 23.99
C ALA A 104 10.93 2.81 25.14
N PHE A 105 10.42 1.58 24.98
CA PHE A 105 9.70 0.88 26.05
C PHE A 105 10.61 0.56 27.25
N GLN A 106 11.86 0.16 26.99
CA GLN A 106 12.84 -0.13 28.03
C GLN A 106 13.23 1.13 28.79
N ALA A 107 13.41 2.26 28.12
CA ALA A 107 13.66 3.56 28.75
C ALA A 107 12.54 3.92 29.75
N VAL A 108 11.28 3.78 29.34
CA VAL A 108 10.11 3.98 30.22
C VAL A 108 10.11 3.01 31.40
N CYS A 109 10.42 1.73 31.17
CA CYS A 109 10.42 0.72 32.24
C CYS A 109 11.62 0.84 33.20
N ASN A 110 12.70 1.53 32.80
CA ASN A 110 13.84 1.78 33.70
C ASN A 110 13.46 2.77 34.82
N ASP A 111 12.46 3.63 34.59
CA ASP A 111 11.92 4.53 35.60
C ASP A 111 11.27 3.72 36.77
N PRO A 112 11.76 3.87 38.02
CA PRO A 112 11.13 3.26 39.19
C PRO A 112 9.64 3.63 39.38
N GLU A 113 9.24 4.86 39.05
CA GLU A 113 7.86 5.31 39.20
C GLU A 113 6.94 4.60 38.20
N ALA A 114 7.40 4.43 36.95
CA ALA A 114 6.69 3.67 35.93
C ALA A 114 6.48 2.22 36.37
N ARG A 115 7.51 1.57 36.93
CA ARG A 115 7.42 0.20 37.44
C ARG A 115 6.42 0.06 38.58
N THR A 116 6.42 1.04 39.50
CA THR A 116 5.45 1.08 40.61
C THR A 116 4.03 1.21 40.08
N TRP A 117 3.80 2.12 39.14
CA TRP A 117 2.49 2.31 38.52
C TRP A 117 2.02 1.07 37.73
N ILE A 118 2.92 0.41 36.98
CA ILE A 118 2.63 -0.86 36.30
C ILE A 118 2.24 -1.93 37.30
N TYR A 119 2.99 -2.06 38.40
CA TYR A 119 2.75 -3.04 39.46
C TYR A 119 1.37 -2.84 40.11
N ASP A 120 1.00 -1.59 40.42
CA ASP A 120 -0.30 -1.29 41.01
C ASP A 120 -1.45 -1.52 40.01
N THR A 121 -1.23 -1.21 38.73
CA THR A 121 -2.21 -1.41 37.65
C THR A 121 -2.53 -2.89 37.45
N ILE A 122 -1.50 -3.76 37.43
CA ILE A 122 -1.73 -5.21 37.30
C ILE A 122 -2.39 -5.83 38.54
N LYS A 123 -2.09 -5.31 39.74
CA LYS A 123 -2.77 -5.74 40.98
C LYS A 123 -4.27 -5.46 40.94
N GLN A 124 -4.66 -4.39 40.26
CA GLN A 124 -6.06 -4.04 40.03
C GLN A 124 -6.70 -4.83 38.87
N GLY A 125 -5.94 -5.70 38.19
CA GLY A 125 -6.42 -6.51 37.06
C GLY A 125 -6.74 -5.70 35.80
N LYS A 126 -6.19 -4.48 35.69
CA LYS A 126 -6.45 -3.59 34.56
C LYS A 126 -5.54 -3.92 33.37
N PRO A 127 -6.02 -3.77 32.13
CA PRO A 127 -5.18 -3.91 30.95
C PRO A 127 -4.16 -2.77 30.86
N LEU A 128 -3.06 -3.01 30.14
CA LEU A 128 -1.96 -2.06 30.03
C LEU A 128 -1.49 -1.92 28.57
N TYR A 129 -1.17 -0.69 28.20
CA TYR A 129 -0.74 -0.33 26.85
C TYR A 129 0.36 0.74 26.90
N ILE A 130 1.16 0.83 25.84
CA ILE A 130 2.12 1.93 25.63
C ILE A 130 1.92 2.58 24.26
N VAL A 131 2.05 3.90 24.21
CA VAL A 131 2.05 4.70 22.98
C VAL A 131 3.48 4.79 22.42
N LEU A 132 3.70 4.31 21.21
CA LEU A 132 5.01 4.32 20.52
C LEU A 132 5.00 5.15 19.23
N GLY A 133 3.87 5.78 18.91
CA GLY A 133 3.76 6.72 17.82
C GLY A 133 2.41 7.40 17.76
N VAL A 134 2.37 8.62 17.21
CA VAL A 134 1.16 9.44 17.04
C VAL A 134 1.15 10.12 15.67
N THR A 135 -0.03 10.22 15.05
CA THR A 135 -0.28 11.04 13.86
C THR A 135 -1.20 12.18 14.23
N GLU A 136 -0.67 13.39 14.24
CA GLU A 136 -1.40 14.62 14.49
C GLU A 136 -1.74 15.33 13.17
N LEU A 137 -2.96 15.85 13.07
CA LEU A 137 -3.35 16.81 12.05
C LEU A 137 -3.55 18.17 12.69
N LYS A 138 -2.96 19.22 12.11
CA LYS A 138 -3.14 20.61 12.53
C LYS A 138 -4.00 21.37 11.53
N ASN A 139 -4.97 22.11 12.05
CA ASN A 139 -5.92 22.93 11.29
C ASN A 139 -6.60 22.12 10.18
N ALA A 140 -7.04 20.91 10.50
CA ALA A 140 -7.71 20.00 9.59
C ALA A 140 -9.16 20.44 9.35
N VAL A 141 -9.53 20.56 8.08
CA VAL A 141 -10.89 20.84 7.63
C VAL A 141 -11.45 19.57 6.99
N PHE A 142 -12.62 19.17 7.45
CA PHE A 142 -13.33 18.00 6.95
C PHE A 142 -14.54 18.43 6.13
N LYS A 143 -14.73 17.76 4.98
CA LYS A 143 -15.89 17.94 4.10
C LYS A 143 -16.46 16.60 3.70
N ARG A 144 -17.77 16.53 3.52
CA ARG A 144 -18.43 15.37 2.93
C ARG A 144 -17.95 15.17 1.52
N ALA A 145 -17.64 13.92 1.18
CA ALA A 145 -17.20 13.56 -0.14
C ALA A 145 -18.21 12.60 -0.77
N ARG A 146 -18.62 12.89 -2.00
CA ARG A 146 -19.39 11.95 -2.83
C ARG A 146 -18.63 11.72 -4.14
N LEU A 147 -18.60 10.47 -4.58
CA LEU A 147 -18.06 10.12 -5.89
C LEU A 147 -18.85 10.83 -6.98
N HIS A 148 -18.13 11.48 -7.90
CA HIS A 148 -18.71 12.04 -9.11
C HIS A 148 -19.09 10.88 -10.07
N ASP A 149 -20.18 11.04 -10.82
CA ASP A 149 -20.69 10.04 -11.79
C ASP A 149 -20.76 8.61 -11.24
N SER A 150 -21.17 8.45 -9.97
CA SER A 150 -21.25 7.15 -9.29
C SER A 150 -19.97 6.33 -9.37
N GLY A 151 -18.79 6.97 -9.36
CA GLY A 151 -17.49 6.29 -9.33
C GLY A 151 -16.91 5.94 -10.70
N ALA A 152 -17.43 6.51 -11.79
CA ALA A 152 -16.81 6.43 -13.11
C ALA A 152 -15.53 7.28 -13.24
N SER A 153 -15.31 8.24 -12.33
CA SER A 153 -14.11 9.08 -12.29
C SER A 153 -13.57 9.27 -10.87
N ASN A 154 -12.27 9.57 -10.76
CA ASN A 154 -11.59 9.87 -9.48
C ASN A 154 -11.99 11.24 -8.89
N ARG A 155 -13.02 11.91 -9.45
CA ARG A 155 -13.46 13.23 -8.98
C ARG A 155 -14.42 13.06 -7.81
N LEU A 156 -14.27 13.93 -6.82
CA LEU A 156 -15.14 13.98 -5.65
C LEU A 156 -15.87 15.32 -5.62
N ASN A 157 -17.17 15.27 -5.35
CA ASN A 157 -17.94 16.43 -4.95
C ASN A 157 -17.76 16.62 -3.44
N GLU A 158 -17.13 17.73 -3.06
CA GLU A 158 -16.94 18.14 -1.67
C GLU A 158 -18.13 19.01 -1.23
N LEU A 159 -18.81 18.62 -0.14
CA LEU A 159 -19.93 19.32 0.46
C LEU A 159 -19.62 19.65 1.93
N PRO A 160 -20.14 20.75 2.49
CA PRO A 160 -20.01 21.02 3.92
C PRO A 160 -20.68 19.91 4.74
N ILE A 161 -20.19 19.69 5.96
CA ILE A 161 -20.79 18.74 6.91
C ILE A 161 -22.10 19.33 7.43
N GLY A 162 -23.20 18.59 7.28
CA GLY A 162 -24.53 18.96 7.77
C GLY A 162 -24.70 18.72 9.27
N LYS A 163 -25.74 19.31 9.88
CA LYS A 163 -26.06 19.13 11.31
C LYS A 163 -26.45 17.69 11.66
N ASP A 164 -27.13 17.00 10.75
CA ASP A 164 -27.61 15.62 10.93
C ASP A 164 -26.61 14.58 10.40
N ASP A 165 -25.42 15.02 9.96
CA ASP A 165 -24.40 14.10 9.46
C ASP A 165 -23.78 13.29 10.60
N LYS A 166 -23.74 11.97 10.40
CA LYS A 166 -23.04 11.05 11.29
C LYS A 166 -21.53 11.18 11.09
N VAL A 167 -20.90 12.01 11.92
CA VAL A 167 -19.44 12.23 12.02
C VAL A 167 -19.04 12.28 13.50
N PRO A 168 -17.74 12.18 13.84
CA PRO A 168 -17.32 12.30 15.23
C PRO A 168 -17.77 13.64 15.83
N LYS A 169 -18.20 13.66 17.10
CA LYS A 169 -18.72 14.87 17.78
C LYS A 169 -17.79 16.08 17.70
N SER A 170 -16.49 15.84 17.68
CA SER A 170 -15.47 16.89 17.52
C SER A 170 -15.52 17.60 16.17
N LEU A 171 -16.01 16.93 15.11
CA LEU A 171 -16.30 17.54 13.80
C LEU A 171 -17.69 18.18 13.74
N GLN A 172 -18.65 17.75 14.57
CA GLN A 172 -19.98 18.37 14.64
C GLN A 172 -19.94 19.71 15.37
N ARG A 173 -19.21 19.79 16.49
CA ARG A 173 -19.14 21.01 17.33
C ARG A 173 -18.60 22.22 16.55
N THR A 174 -17.64 22.00 15.66
CA THR A 174 -17.06 23.04 14.82
C THR A 174 -18.02 23.49 13.70
N ALA A 175 -18.95 22.63 13.25
CA ALA A 175 -20.02 23.02 12.34
C ALA A 175 -21.13 23.85 13.03
N THR A 176 -21.26 23.75 14.36
CA THR A 176 -22.30 24.45 15.14
C THR A 176 -21.82 25.71 15.87
N SER A 177 -20.51 25.97 15.96
CA SER A 177 -19.98 27.15 16.63
C SER A 177 -20.12 28.40 15.74
N ASP A 178 -21.38 28.81 15.57
CA ASP A 178 -21.81 30.15 15.18
C ASP A 178 -21.84 31.07 16.43
N SER A 179 -20.94 30.81 17.39
CA SER A 179 -20.76 31.64 18.57
C SER A 179 -19.87 32.84 18.23
N GLY A 180 -20.45 33.76 17.47
CA GLY A 180 -20.51 35.18 17.83
C GLY A 180 -19.33 36.10 17.53
N LEU A 181 -18.11 35.65 17.20
CA LEU A 181 -16.95 36.57 17.02
C LEU A 181 -15.84 36.04 16.07
N GLY A 182 -16.20 35.28 15.03
CA GLY A 182 -15.28 34.82 13.99
C GLY A 182 -15.74 35.30 12.60
N GLY A 183 -14.85 35.92 11.83
CA GLY A 183 -15.18 36.62 10.59
C GLY A 183 -15.94 35.79 9.56
N ILE A 184 -16.81 36.48 8.82
CA ILE A 184 -17.53 36.00 7.64
C ILE A 184 -16.55 35.22 6.74
N GLY A 185 -16.69 33.88 6.66
CA GLY A 185 -16.04 33.05 5.65
C GLY A 185 -14.94 32.06 6.08
N SER A 186 -14.66 31.83 7.37
CA SER A 186 -13.65 30.81 7.77
C SER A 186 -14.25 29.41 7.94
N GLU A 187 -13.71 28.41 7.23
CA GLU A 187 -14.13 27.01 7.37
C GLU A 187 -13.76 26.44 8.76
N PRO A 188 -14.61 25.59 9.37
CA PRO A 188 -14.33 24.97 10.66
C PRO A 188 -13.10 24.06 10.58
N HIS A 189 -12.13 24.27 11.47
CA HIS A 189 -10.90 23.48 11.55
C HIS A 189 -10.80 22.76 12.90
N ILE A 190 -10.10 21.63 12.91
CA ILE A 190 -9.80 20.82 14.11
C ILE A 190 -8.32 20.46 14.11
N SER A 191 -7.71 20.47 15.30
CA SER A 191 -6.37 19.93 15.52
C SER A 191 -6.43 18.81 16.54
N GLY A 192 -5.69 17.73 16.33
CA GLY A 192 -5.68 16.58 17.23
C GLY A 192 -4.93 15.38 16.67
N VAL A 193 -4.90 14.30 17.45
CA VAL A 193 -4.36 12.99 17.08
C VAL A 193 -5.44 12.19 16.34
N PHE A 194 -5.11 11.75 15.13
CA PHE A 194 -5.98 10.95 14.27
C PHE A 194 -5.49 9.51 14.12
N GLY A 195 -4.23 9.23 14.40
CA GLY A 195 -3.67 7.87 14.35
C GLY A 195 -2.68 7.65 15.48
N MET A 196 -2.51 6.39 15.91
CA MET A 196 -1.60 6.04 17.00
C MET A 196 -0.96 4.66 16.79
N ASP A 197 0.34 4.52 17.08
CA ASP A 197 0.97 3.22 17.36
C ASP A 197 0.83 2.93 18.86
N VAL A 198 -0.07 2.01 19.19
CA VAL A 198 -0.24 1.50 20.56
C VAL A 198 0.07 0.03 20.59
N ARG A 199 0.80 -0.42 21.61
CA ARG A 199 1.11 -1.83 21.82
C ARG A 199 0.57 -2.33 23.14
N ARG A 200 0.18 -3.60 23.15
CA ARG A 200 -0.23 -4.29 24.38
C ARG A 200 0.98 -4.48 25.26
N VAL A 201 0.84 -4.19 26.54
CA VAL A 201 1.85 -4.52 27.55
C VAL A 201 1.25 -5.57 28.48
N ARG A 202 2.04 -6.58 28.79
CA ARG A 202 1.67 -7.60 29.79
C ARG A 202 2.65 -7.52 30.93
N ALA A 203 2.16 -7.47 32.16
CA ALA A 203 3.03 -7.54 33.32
C ALA A 203 2.53 -8.60 34.31
N LYS A 204 3.48 -9.25 34.99
CA LYS A 204 3.24 -10.32 35.97
C LYS A 204 4.26 -10.19 37.09
N ILE A 205 3.82 -10.50 38.31
CA ILE A 205 4.73 -10.72 39.44
C ILE A 205 5.09 -12.19 39.42
N THR A 206 6.39 -12.49 39.39
CA THR A 206 6.91 -13.85 39.28
C THR A 206 8.13 -14.04 40.17
N THR A 207 8.72 -15.24 40.13
CA THR A 207 10.08 -15.47 40.62
C THR A 207 10.98 -15.84 39.44
N PRO A 208 12.30 -15.59 39.51
CA PRO A 208 13.24 -15.94 38.43
C PRO A 208 13.25 -17.43 38.03
N ALA A 209 12.79 -18.32 38.93
CA ALA A 209 12.72 -19.76 38.68
C ALA A 209 11.41 -20.21 38.00
N ALA A 210 10.40 -19.35 37.92
CA ALA A 210 9.12 -19.72 37.34
C ALA A 210 9.20 -19.76 35.81
N PRO A 211 8.70 -20.84 35.17
CA PRO A 211 8.75 -20.97 33.72
C PRO A 211 7.76 -20.02 33.03
N HIS A 212 8.10 -19.63 31.80
CA HIS A 212 7.17 -18.92 30.92
C HIS A 212 6.00 -19.81 30.50
N GLU A 213 4.81 -19.22 30.37
CA GLU A 213 3.67 -19.86 29.74
C GLU A 213 3.76 -19.74 28.21
N LEU A 214 3.05 -20.60 27.46
CA LEU A 214 2.96 -20.49 26.00
C LEU A 214 2.44 -19.10 25.54
N SER A 215 1.59 -18.48 26.35
CA SER A 215 1.06 -17.14 26.06
C SER A 215 2.10 -16.02 26.19
N ASP A 216 3.24 -16.29 26.83
CA ASP A 216 4.31 -15.31 27.05
C ASP A 216 5.25 -15.17 25.84
N LEU A 217 5.25 -16.14 24.91
CA LEU A 217 6.14 -16.15 23.74
C LEU A 217 5.90 -15.00 22.76
N LYS A 218 4.73 -14.35 22.82
CA LYS A 218 4.37 -13.20 21.95
C LYS A 218 4.88 -11.85 22.45
N TYR A 219 5.61 -11.84 23.56
CA TYR A 219 6.05 -10.62 24.24
C TYR A 219 7.57 -10.60 24.35
N ARG A 220 8.15 -9.40 24.23
CA ARG A 220 9.55 -9.15 24.56
C ARG A 220 9.63 -8.68 26.01
N TRP A 221 10.26 -9.49 26.86
CA TRP A 221 10.23 -9.33 28.31
C TRP A 221 11.41 -8.54 28.86
N LEU A 222 11.11 -7.70 29.83
CA LEU A 222 12.02 -7.00 30.73
C LEU A 222 11.75 -7.49 32.15
N TYR A 223 12.79 -7.54 32.97
CA TYR A 223 12.75 -8.14 34.29
C TYR A 223 13.34 -7.18 35.31
N TYR A 224 12.59 -6.91 36.38
CA TYR A 224 12.99 -5.97 37.43
C TYR A 224 12.69 -6.55 38.80
N ASP A 225 13.67 -6.49 39.71
CA ASP A 225 13.47 -6.95 41.08
C ASP A 225 12.51 -6.02 41.82
N VAL A 226 11.58 -6.60 42.60
CA VAL A 226 10.63 -5.84 43.41
C VAL A 226 11.30 -5.49 44.74
N ALA A 227 11.51 -4.20 44.99
CA ALA A 227 12.15 -3.73 46.22
C ALA A 227 11.32 -4.11 47.46
N GLY A 228 11.95 -4.72 48.47
CA GLY A 228 11.32 -5.09 49.74
C GLY A 228 10.60 -6.45 49.76
N SER A 229 10.76 -7.29 48.74
CA SER A 229 10.24 -8.66 48.74
C SER A 229 11.18 -9.62 49.47
N ASP A 230 10.69 -10.25 50.55
CA ASP A 230 11.39 -11.34 51.26
C ASP A 230 11.51 -12.62 50.41
N THR A 231 10.69 -12.73 49.35
CA THR A 231 10.50 -13.91 48.50
C THR A 231 11.25 -13.84 47.17
N LYS A 232 12.11 -12.83 46.94
CA LYS A 232 12.80 -12.57 45.67
C LYS A 232 11.83 -12.41 44.49
N GLU A 233 10.72 -11.70 44.71
CA GLU A 233 9.77 -11.39 43.64
C GLU A 233 10.39 -10.49 42.58
N GLN A 234 9.99 -10.75 41.34
CA GLN A 234 10.42 -10.04 40.15
C GLN A 234 9.18 -9.59 39.37
N LEU A 235 9.18 -8.30 39.01
CA LEU A 235 8.23 -7.73 38.06
C LEU A 235 8.72 -8.03 36.65
N MET A 236 7.96 -8.86 35.96
CA MET A 236 8.18 -9.19 34.55
C MET A 236 7.24 -8.33 33.70
N ILE A 237 7.79 -7.57 32.75
CA ILE A 237 7.03 -6.62 31.91
C ILE A 237 7.34 -6.91 30.43
N GLY A 238 6.32 -7.22 29.64
CA GLY A 238 6.42 -7.68 28.27
C GLY A 238 5.79 -6.70 27.29
N LEU A 239 6.55 -6.31 26.27
CA LEU A 239 6.04 -5.54 25.13
C LEU A 239 5.48 -6.51 24.08
N GLY A 240 4.20 -6.35 23.74
CA GLY A 240 3.51 -7.19 22.77
C GLY A 240 3.38 -6.55 21.40
N GLU A 241 2.47 -7.11 20.61
CA GLU A 241 2.15 -6.65 19.26
C GLU A 241 1.40 -5.30 19.24
N HIS A 242 1.45 -4.65 18.09
CA HIS A 242 0.73 -3.42 17.78
C HIS A 242 -0.78 -3.66 17.63
N LEU A 243 -1.58 -2.77 18.21
CA LEU A 243 -3.04 -2.76 18.09
C LEU A 243 -3.48 -2.25 16.72
N LYS A 244 -4.16 -3.10 15.96
CA LYS A 244 -4.74 -2.70 14.66
C LYS A 244 -5.91 -1.71 14.85
N ALA A 245 -6.17 -0.87 13.85
CA ALA A 245 -7.30 0.08 13.86
C ALA A 245 -8.66 -0.57 14.17
N ASN A 246 -8.90 -1.79 13.67
CA ASN A 246 -10.12 -2.54 13.98
C ASN A 246 -10.24 -2.92 15.46
N GLU A 247 -9.13 -3.23 16.14
CA GLU A 247 -9.14 -3.54 17.57
C GLU A 247 -9.44 -2.30 18.40
N LEU A 248 -8.83 -1.16 18.07
CA LEU A 248 -9.14 0.12 18.72
C LEU A 248 -10.64 0.45 18.57
N ARG A 249 -11.22 0.24 17.39
CA ARG A 249 -12.66 0.46 17.19
C ARG A 249 -13.53 -0.44 18.07
N LEU A 250 -13.21 -1.73 18.15
CA LEU A 250 -13.93 -2.68 19.02
C LEU A 250 -13.83 -2.30 20.51
N MET A 251 -12.74 -1.65 20.93
CA MET A 251 -12.61 -1.16 22.31
C MET A 251 -13.62 -0.05 22.64
N LEU A 252 -14.01 0.80 21.68
CA LEU A 252 -15.08 1.79 21.93
C LEU A 252 -16.42 1.10 22.21
N ASP A 253 -16.77 0.09 21.43
CA ASP A 253 -18.06 -0.63 21.53
C ASP A 253 -18.21 -1.35 22.89
N LEU A 254 -17.09 -1.67 23.53
CA LEU A 254 -17.06 -2.30 24.85
C LEU A 254 -17.03 -1.29 26.01
N SER A 255 -16.76 -0.01 25.72
CA SER A 255 -16.51 1.05 26.71
C SER A 255 -17.67 2.04 26.87
N GLU A 256 -18.60 2.10 25.92
CA GLU A 256 -19.87 2.81 26.04
C GLU A 256 -20.90 1.79 26.59
N ASP A 257 -21.44 2.02 27.79
CA ASP A 257 -22.31 1.15 28.62
C ASP A 257 -23.66 0.68 27.99
N ASP A 258 -23.73 0.36 26.70
CA ASP A 258 -24.99 0.08 25.98
C ASP A 258 -25.20 -1.39 25.57
N VAL A 259 -25.10 -2.31 26.54
CA VAL A 259 -25.66 -3.67 26.36
C VAL A 259 -27.14 -3.74 26.75
N GLN A 260 -27.64 -2.84 27.61
CA GLN A 260 -29.01 -3.00 28.15
C GLN A 260 -30.12 -2.40 27.25
N GLY A 261 -29.87 -1.28 26.56
CA GLY A 261 -30.84 -0.66 25.66
C GLY A 261 -30.99 -1.39 24.31
N ASN A 262 -29.90 -1.96 23.83
CA ASN A 262 -29.88 -2.65 22.54
C ASN A 262 -30.47 -4.06 22.61
N LEU A 263 -30.44 -4.73 23.77
CA LEU A 263 -31.07 -6.06 23.90
C LEU A 263 -32.60 -6.01 23.79
N GLU A 264 -33.23 -4.95 24.30
CA GLU A 264 -34.68 -4.74 24.14
C GLU A 264 -35.07 -4.29 22.73
N ALA A 265 -34.23 -3.49 22.07
CA ALA A 265 -34.44 -3.10 20.67
C ALA A 265 -34.24 -4.29 19.72
N ILE A 266 -33.23 -5.12 19.97
CA ILE A 266 -32.96 -6.37 19.23
C ILE A 266 -34.07 -7.39 19.50
N SER A 267 -34.57 -7.49 20.74
CA SER A 267 -35.69 -8.38 21.08
C SER A 267 -36.98 -7.96 20.36
N LYS A 268 -37.30 -6.65 20.32
CA LYS A 268 -38.45 -6.12 19.56
C LYS A 268 -38.31 -6.30 18.05
N LEU A 269 -37.12 -6.02 17.49
CA LEU A 269 -36.82 -6.28 16.07
C LEU A 269 -36.87 -7.77 15.73
N SER A 270 -36.49 -8.66 16.66
CA SER A 270 -36.60 -10.11 16.47
C SER A 270 -38.04 -10.62 16.51
N LEU A 271 -38.92 -10.00 17.29
CA LEU A 271 -40.35 -10.32 17.34
C LEU A 271 -41.08 -9.86 16.07
N ASP A 272 -40.76 -8.67 15.57
CA ASP A 272 -41.33 -8.14 14.32
C ASP A 272 -40.82 -8.90 13.09
N ALA A 273 -39.55 -9.35 13.09
CA ALA A 273 -38.99 -10.20 12.04
C ALA A 273 -39.62 -11.60 12.02
N LEU A 274 -40.00 -12.17 13.18
CA LEU A 274 -40.73 -13.44 13.26
C LEU A 274 -42.18 -13.32 12.75
N SER A 275 -42.81 -12.15 12.89
CA SER A 275 -44.15 -11.87 12.35
C SER A 275 -44.13 -11.67 10.82
N ALA A 276 -43.08 -11.03 10.28
CA ALA A 276 -42.89 -10.83 8.85
C ALA A 276 -42.51 -12.13 8.09
N ALA A 277 -41.95 -13.12 8.79
CA ALA A 277 -41.58 -14.42 8.23
C ALA A 277 -42.77 -15.37 7.97
N ALA A 278 -44.01 -14.96 8.30
CA ALA A 278 -45.22 -15.75 8.04
C ALA A 278 -45.87 -15.51 6.66
N SER A 279 -45.26 -14.71 5.78
CA SER A 279 -45.75 -14.53 4.39
C SER A 279 -44.97 -15.39 3.40
N PRO A 280 -45.62 -16.23 2.58
CA PRO A 280 -44.94 -17.15 1.69
C PRO A 280 -44.67 -16.48 0.35
N MET A 281 -43.43 -16.10 0.05
CA MET A 281 -42.85 -16.22 -1.30
C MET A 281 -41.39 -15.72 -1.35
N LEU A 282 -40.57 -16.51 -2.07
CA LEU A 282 -39.22 -16.25 -2.58
C LEU A 282 -38.04 -16.58 -1.66
N ARG A 283 -37.39 -17.72 -1.96
CA ARG A 283 -36.00 -18.05 -1.60
C ARG A 283 -35.03 -17.31 -2.56
N PRO A 284 -33.79 -17.00 -2.13
CA PRO A 284 -32.68 -17.93 -2.40
C PRO A 284 -31.79 -18.24 -1.18
N SER A 285 -31.23 -19.46 -1.24
CA SER A 285 -30.03 -20.06 -0.60
C SER A 285 -28.86 -19.08 -0.40
N SER A 286 -28.02 -19.09 0.64
CA SER A 286 -27.59 -20.08 1.65
C SER A 286 -26.81 -19.34 2.78
N PRO A 287 -26.36 -19.99 3.87
CA PRO A 287 -26.57 -19.52 5.24
C PRO A 287 -25.41 -18.73 5.88
N ALA A 288 -25.77 -17.90 6.86
CA ALA A 288 -24.87 -17.33 7.85
C ALA A 288 -24.71 -18.24 9.08
N LEU A 289 -23.48 -18.27 9.61
CA LEU A 289 -23.08 -18.38 11.03
C LEU A 289 -23.42 -19.66 11.84
N ARG A 290 -22.37 -20.41 12.23
CA ARG A 290 -21.98 -20.66 13.65
C ARG A 290 -20.86 -21.69 13.76
N GLY A 291 -19.96 -21.49 14.72
CA GLY A 291 -19.29 -22.61 15.40
C GLY A 291 -17.82 -22.37 15.71
N ARG A 292 -17.49 -22.43 17.00
CA ARG A 292 -16.13 -22.52 17.55
C ARG A 292 -15.39 -23.70 16.89
N SER A 293 -14.15 -23.51 16.46
CA SER A 293 -13.32 -24.60 15.94
C SER A 293 -12.62 -25.34 17.09
N PRO A 294 -12.77 -26.68 17.22
CA PRO A 294 -11.86 -27.50 18.01
C PRO A 294 -10.54 -27.73 17.24
N SER A 295 -9.45 -27.97 17.96
CA SER A 295 -8.11 -28.26 17.41
C SER A 295 -8.12 -29.51 16.51
N PRO A 296 -7.49 -29.51 15.32
CA PRO A 296 -7.43 -30.70 14.47
C PRO A 296 -6.41 -31.73 14.98
N ASN A 297 -6.71 -33.00 14.69
CA ASN A 297 -5.95 -34.19 15.07
C ASN A 297 -4.61 -34.26 14.30
N PRO A 298 -3.44 -34.35 14.97
CA PRO A 298 -2.11 -34.21 14.34
C PRO A 298 -1.79 -35.23 13.24
N ALA A 299 -2.34 -36.45 13.31
CA ALA A 299 -2.10 -37.50 12.31
C ALA A 299 -2.71 -37.19 10.93
N MET A 300 -3.76 -36.37 10.88
CA MET A 300 -4.46 -35.99 9.64
C MET A 300 -3.74 -34.84 8.91
N LEU A 301 -2.93 -34.07 9.63
CA LEU A 301 -2.14 -32.94 9.12
C LEU A 301 -0.91 -33.42 8.35
N ARG A 302 -0.30 -34.54 8.76
CA ARG A 302 0.86 -35.16 8.11
C ARG A 302 0.59 -35.58 6.66
N LYS A 303 -0.53 -36.25 6.40
CA LYS A 303 -0.88 -36.74 5.04
C LYS A 303 -1.04 -35.59 4.05
N LEU A 304 -1.67 -34.49 4.45
CA LEU A 304 -1.80 -33.31 3.58
C LEU A 304 -0.47 -32.61 3.33
N LEU A 305 0.40 -32.53 4.34
CA LEU A 305 1.76 -32.02 4.17
C LEU A 305 2.55 -32.88 3.18
N GLU A 306 2.47 -34.20 3.28
CA GLU A 306 3.11 -35.15 2.35
C GLU A 306 2.59 -34.95 0.91
N LEU A 307 1.27 -34.77 0.72
CA LEU A 307 0.68 -34.50 -0.60
C LEU A 307 1.13 -33.14 -1.17
N GLN A 308 1.17 -32.09 -0.35
CA GLN A 308 1.57 -30.75 -0.79
C GLN A 308 3.06 -30.71 -1.17
N ILE A 309 3.94 -31.36 -0.39
CA ILE A 309 5.36 -31.50 -0.73
C ILE A 309 5.51 -32.33 -1.99
N GLY A 310 4.74 -33.41 -2.15
CA GLY A 310 4.73 -34.22 -3.37
C GLY A 310 4.37 -33.43 -4.63
N GLN A 311 3.44 -32.47 -4.54
CA GLN A 311 3.13 -31.58 -5.67
C GLN A 311 4.29 -30.64 -6.03
N ILE A 312 5.03 -30.15 -5.03
CA ILE A 312 6.22 -29.31 -5.24
C ILE A 312 7.34 -30.14 -5.86
N ASP A 313 7.59 -31.34 -5.33
CA ASP A 313 8.62 -32.25 -5.83
C ASP A 313 8.32 -32.68 -7.28
N LEU A 314 7.05 -32.96 -7.60
CA LEU A 314 6.61 -33.23 -8.96
C LEU A 314 6.86 -32.04 -9.89
N LEU A 315 6.52 -30.82 -9.45
CA LEU A 315 6.77 -29.61 -10.22
C LEU A 315 8.27 -29.40 -10.49
N THR A 316 9.10 -29.56 -9.47
CA THR A 316 10.57 -29.46 -9.60
C THR A 316 11.13 -30.57 -10.50
N ALA A 317 10.55 -31.78 -10.49
CA ALA A 317 10.96 -32.87 -11.35
C ALA A 317 10.55 -32.66 -12.83
N MET A 318 9.38 -32.06 -13.08
CA MET A 318 8.90 -31.77 -14.44
C MET A 318 9.62 -30.58 -15.07
N TYR A 319 10.06 -29.61 -14.26
CA TYR A 319 10.66 -28.36 -14.71
C TYR A 319 11.99 -28.06 -13.99
N PRO A 320 13.01 -28.93 -14.10
CA PRO A 320 14.21 -28.86 -13.27
C PRO A 320 15.05 -27.59 -13.48
N GLU A 321 15.10 -27.09 -14.71
CA GLU A 321 15.89 -25.90 -15.07
C GLU A 321 15.08 -24.60 -15.03
N ASP A 322 13.76 -24.71 -14.88
CA ASP A 322 12.80 -23.60 -15.00
C ASP A 322 12.17 -23.22 -13.64
N VAL A 323 12.27 -24.08 -12.64
CA VAL A 323 11.79 -23.83 -11.27
C VAL A 323 12.90 -23.24 -10.41
N THR A 324 12.59 -22.13 -9.74
CA THR A 324 13.48 -21.51 -8.75
C THR A 324 12.77 -21.36 -7.41
N LEU A 325 13.46 -21.79 -6.36
CA LEU A 325 13.04 -21.67 -4.96
C LEU A 325 14.06 -20.78 -4.24
N ASP A 326 13.61 -19.75 -3.55
CA ASP A 326 14.52 -18.91 -2.77
C ASP A 326 15.03 -19.64 -1.50
N ASP A 327 16.13 -19.14 -0.92
CA ASP A 327 16.75 -19.75 0.26
C ASP A 327 15.78 -19.87 1.45
N HIS A 328 14.75 -19.01 1.49
CA HIS A 328 13.74 -19.01 2.55
C HIS A 328 12.72 -20.13 2.33
N ALA A 329 12.20 -20.28 1.11
CA ALA A 329 11.32 -21.35 0.67
C ALA A 329 11.98 -22.72 0.86
N GLN A 330 13.27 -22.86 0.50
CA GLN A 330 14.02 -24.09 0.70
C GLN A 330 14.12 -24.46 2.19
N ARG A 331 14.46 -23.50 3.06
CA ARG A 331 14.50 -23.74 4.52
C ARG A 331 13.15 -24.15 5.09
N ILE A 332 12.06 -23.56 4.60
CA ILE A 332 10.70 -23.93 5.02
C ILE A 332 10.38 -25.36 4.57
N LEU A 333 10.66 -25.71 3.31
CA LEU A 333 10.45 -27.06 2.78
C LEU A 333 11.27 -28.11 3.52
N ASP A 334 12.54 -27.83 3.80
CA ASP A 334 13.41 -28.76 4.56
C ASP A 334 12.94 -28.91 6.00
N SER A 335 12.48 -27.83 6.64
CA SER A 335 11.86 -27.91 7.96
C SER A 335 10.58 -28.76 7.95
N MET A 336 9.79 -28.72 6.88
CA MET A 336 8.58 -29.54 6.73
C MET A 336 8.91 -31.00 6.47
N ARG A 337 9.91 -31.30 5.64
CA ARG A 337 10.42 -32.65 5.39
C ARG A 337 10.92 -33.29 6.69
N ASN A 338 11.75 -32.55 7.45
CA ASN A 338 12.22 -33.00 8.76
C ASN A 338 11.09 -33.21 9.78
N ALA A 339 10.01 -32.42 9.70
CA ALA A 339 8.82 -32.57 10.54
C ALA A 339 7.98 -33.81 10.19
N ILE A 340 8.05 -34.30 8.94
CA ILE A 340 7.42 -35.56 8.52
C ILE A 340 8.23 -36.76 9.00
N ASP A 341 9.56 -36.68 8.96
CA ASP A 341 10.45 -37.79 9.30
C ASP A 341 10.71 -37.95 10.82
N GLY A 342 10.45 -36.91 11.62
CA GLY A 342 10.65 -36.92 13.08
C GLY A 342 9.50 -37.56 13.90
N PRO A 343 9.78 -38.09 15.12
CA PRO A 343 8.76 -38.65 16.02
C PRO A 343 7.90 -37.60 16.76
N GLU A 344 8.23 -36.32 16.65
CA GLU A 344 7.51 -35.20 17.29
C GLU A 344 6.93 -34.26 16.23
N THR A 345 5.62 -33.98 16.34
CA THR A 345 4.93 -33.01 15.51
C THR A 345 5.43 -31.60 15.80
N ALA A 346 6.27 -31.06 14.91
CA ALA A 346 6.71 -29.67 14.97
C ALA A 346 5.48 -28.73 14.90
N ALA A 347 5.30 -27.92 15.93
CA ALA A 347 4.25 -26.89 15.95
C ALA A 347 4.66 -25.72 15.06
N PHE A 348 4.12 -25.64 13.85
CA PHE A 348 4.28 -24.45 13.00
C PHE A 348 3.54 -23.27 13.63
N SER A 349 4.26 -22.22 14.05
CA SER A 349 3.66 -21.06 14.75
C SER A 349 2.94 -20.07 13.84
N THR A 350 3.08 -20.23 12.52
CA THR A 350 2.45 -19.44 11.46
C THR A 350 2.03 -20.36 10.33
N ALA A 351 0.94 -20.03 9.63
CA ALA A 351 0.47 -20.76 8.43
C ALA A 351 1.56 -20.67 7.34
N PRO A 352 2.32 -21.73 7.08
CA PRO A 352 3.45 -21.62 6.16
C PRO A 352 2.93 -21.65 4.72
N ALA A 353 3.48 -20.78 3.88
CA ALA A 353 3.26 -20.79 2.44
C ALA A 353 4.63 -20.78 1.75
N VAL A 354 4.77 -21.60 0.71
CA VAL A 354 6.02 -21.68 -0.06
C VAL A 354 5.81 -20.99 -1.39
N SER A 355 6.65 -20.00 -1.69
CA SER A 355 6.67 -19.28 -2.96
C SER A 355 7.67 -19.95 -3.91
N ILE A 356 7.25 -20.17 -5.15
CA ILE A 356 8.01 -20.83 -6.20
C ILE A 356 7.92 -19.96 -7.46
N SER A 357 9.04 -19.67 -8.10
CA SER A 357 9.04 -18.97 -9.38
C SER A 357 9.34 -19.96 -10.51
N LEU A 358 8.42 -20.09 -11.47
CA LEU A 358 8.49 -21.01 -12.60
C LEU A 358 8.60 -20.23 -13.91
N LYS A 359 9.60 -20.54 -14.73
CA LYS A 359 9.77 -20.01 -16.08
C LYS A 359 9.15 -20.97 -17.11
N LEU A 360 7.91 -20.72 -17.50
CA LEU A 360 7.21 -21.58 -18.45
C LEU A 360 7.61 -21.23 -19.90
N SER A 361 8.17 -22.19 -20.63
CA SER A 361 8.54 -22.03 -22.03
C SER A 361 7.33 -22.17 -22.96
N ILE A 362 7.19 -21.20 -23.85
CA ILE A 362 6.23 -21.16 -24.96
C ILE A 362 7.05 -21.45 -26.21
N ALA A 363 7.12 -22.73 -26.57
CA ALA A 363 7.72 -23.15 -27.83
C ALA A 363 6.61 -23.25 -28.88
N ASP A 364 6.84 -22.62 -30.03
CA ASP A 364 6.14 -22.93 -31.27
C ASP A 364 7.10 -23.81 -32.08
N GLU A 365 6.67 -24.99 -32.52
CA GLU A 365 7.56 -25.99 -33.17
C GLU A 365 8.21 -25.47 -34.46
N GLU A 366 7.74 -24.33 -35.00
CA GLU A 366 8.25 -23.68 -36.22
C GLU A 366 9.16 -22.45 -35.97
N SER A 367 9.34 -22.00 -34.71
CA SER A 367 10.01 -20.73 -34.39
C SER A 367 11.38 -20.90 -33.71
N LEU A 368 12.42 -20.20 -34.18
CA LEU A 368 13.79 -20.23 -33.64
C LEU A 368 13.99 -19.48 -32.31
N GLU A 369 12.98 -18.75 -31.80
CA GLU A 369 13.06 -17.98 -30.55
C GLU A 369 12.11 -18.53 -29.47
N ALA A 370 12.63 -19.34 -28.55
CA ALA A 370 11.87 -19.78 -27.38
C ALA A 370 11.55 -18.56 -26.47
N ARG A 371 10.26 -18.26 -26.29
CA ARG A 371 9.80 -17.21 -25.38
C ARG A 371 9.30 -17.85 -24.09
N SER A 372 9.43 -17.15 -22.97
CA SER A 372 9.03 -17.67 -21.66
C SER A 372 8.13 -16.70 -20.90
N VAL A 373 7.25 -17.26 -20.09
CA VAL A 373 6.41 -16.53 -19.12
C VAL A 373 6.87 -16.90 -17.71
N LEU A 374 7.04 -15.89 -16.87
CA LEU A 374 7.38 -16.09 -15.47
C LEU A 374 6.10 -16.20 -14.64
N LEU A 375 6.02 -17.23 -13.80
CA LEU A 375 4.87 -17.54 -12.96
C LEU A 375 5.32 -17.57 -11.49
N ASP A 376 4.62 -16.84 -10.64
CA ASP A 376 4.77 -16.93 -9.20
C ASP A 376 3.69 -17.85 -8.64
N LEU A 377 4.11 -19.01 -8.16
CA LEU A 377 3.27 -20.03 -7.56
C LEU A 377 3.37 -19.90 -6.04
N THR A 378 2.25 -19.90 -5.34
CA THR A 378 2.21 -19.95 -3.88
C THR A 378 1.48 -21.20 -3.43
N SER A 379 2.21 -22.09 -2.76
CA SER A 379 1.70 -23.33 -2.17
C SER A 379 1.15 -23.06 -0.77
N PRO A 380 -0.17 -23.18 -0.53
CA PRO A 380 -0.73 -23.09 0.81
C PRO A 380 -0.56 -24.42 1.56
N PHE A 381 -0.05 -24.39 2.80
CA PHE A 381 -0.02 -25.56 3.68
C PHE A 381 -1.12 -25.51 4.75
N THR A 382 -2.17 -24.73 4.51
CA THR A 382 -3.33 -24.55 5.38
C THR A 382 -4.61 -24.63 4.57
N TYR A 383 -5.67 -25.19 5.17
CA TYR A 383 -7.00 -25.25 4.57
C TYR A 383 -8.02 -24.47 5.43
N ASP A 384 -9.01 -23.88 4.76
CA ASP A 384 -10.13 -23.19 5.41
C ASP A 384 -11.33 -24.14 5.48
N GLY A 385 -11.63 -24.68 6.67
CA GLY A 385 -12.78 -25.56 6.87
C GLY A 385 -12.75 -26.31 8.20
N SER A 386 -13.92 -26.74 8.69
CA SER A 386 -14.02 -27.57 9.90
C SER A 386 -13.64 -29.03 9.66
N GLN A 387 -13.55 -29.44 8.38
CA GLN A 387 -13.17 -30.78 7.96
C GLN A 387 -11.87 -30.70 7.16
N CYS A 388 -10.96 -31.62 7.44
CA CYS A 388 -9.73 -31.79 6.68
C CYS A 388 -10.10 -32.22 5.25
N PRO A 389 -9.68 -31.50 4.19
CA PRO A 389 -9.98 -31.89 2.82
C PRO A 389 -9.27 -33.21 2.47
N ASP A 390 -9.89 -34.01 1.59
CA ASP A 390 -9.26 -35.24 1.07
C ASP A 390 -8.14 -34.94 0.05
N GLU A 391 -8.17 -33.75 -0.54
CA GLU A 391 -7.22 -33.26 -1.55
C GLU A 391 -6.40 -32.07 -1.01
N PRO A 392 -5.14 -31.92 -1.45
CA PRO A 392 -4.31 -30.78 -1.10
C PRO A 392 -4.90 -29.46 -1.64
N PRO A 393 -4.80 -28.34 -0.89
CA PRO A 393 -5.29 -27.06 -1.37
C PRO A 393 -4.51 -26.57 -2.60
N THR A 394 -5.24 -25.93 -3.52
CA THR A 394 -4.72 -25.53 -4.83
C THR A 394 -3.68 -24.42 -4.74
N PHE A 395 -2.70 -24.47 -5.65
CA PHE A 395 -1.70 -23.43 -5.78
C PHE A 395 -2.33 -22.13 -6.25
N LYS A 396 -1.88 -21.02 -5.67
CA LYS A 396 -2.19 -19.69 -6.21
C LYS A 396 -1.17 -19.35 -7.28
N VAL A 397 -1.63 -19.19 -8.53
CA VAL A 397 -0.79 -18.87 -9.68
C VAL A 397 -0.95 -17.40 -10.03
N ARG A 398 0.17 -16.66 -10.07
CA ARG A 398 0.23 -15.28 -10.55
C ARG A 398 1.16 -15.19 -11.75
N ILE A 399 0.67 -14.62 -12.85
CA ILE A 399 1.45 -14.40 -14.06
C ILE A 399 2.19 -13.06 -13.95
N GLN A 400 3.53 -13.09 -14.06
CA GLN A 400 4.34 -11.87 -14.18
C GLN A 400 4.22 -11.35 -15.60
N GLN A 401 3.88 -10.06 -15.76
CA GLN A 401 3.67 -9.45 -17.09
C GLN A 401 4.93 -9.61 -17.97
N PRO A 402 4.87 -10.37 -19.08
CA PRO A 402 5.98 -10.47 -20.01
C PRO A 402 6.14 -9.19 -20.81
N SER A 403 7.37 -8.84 -21.19
CA SER A 403 7.68 -7.62 -21.97
C SER A 403 7.03 -7.58 -23.35
N TRP A 404 6.65 -8.75 -23.89
CA TRP A 404 6.01 -8.91 -25.19
C TRP A 404 4.47 -8.92 -25.12
N LEU A 405 3.87 -8.91 -23.92
CA LEU A 405 2.41 -8.85 -23.74
C LEU A 405 1.97 -7.51 -23.16
N SER A 406 0.83 -7.03 -23.68
CA SER A 406 0.13 -5.91 -23.07
C SER A 406 -0.44 -6.31 -21.70
N ARG A 407 -0.66 -5.31 -20.85
CA ARG A 407 -1.30 -5.51 -19.54
C ARG A 407 -2.70 -6.10 -19.66
N ALA A 408 -3.45 -5.73 -20.71
CA ALA A 408 -4.79 -6.27 -20.96
C ALA A 408 -4.74 -7.75 -21.33
N ALA A 409 -3.82 -8.15 -22.22
CA ALA A 409 -3.64 -9.55 -22.60
C ALA A 409 -3.11 -10.39 -21.41
N THR A 410 -2.25 -9.82 -20.57
CA THR A 410 -1.78 -10.49 -19.34
C THR A 410 -2.93 -10.75 -18.36
N ASN A 411 -3.87 -9.81 -18.21
CA ASN A 411 -5.05 -10.03 -17.39
C ASN A 411 -5.95 -11.15 -17.95
N GLN A 412 -6.10 -11.24 -19.27
CA GLN A 412 -6.86 -12.33 -19.90
C GLN A 412 -6.22 -13.71 -19.64
N LEU A 413 -4.89 -13.80 -19.68
CA LEU A 413 -4.17 -15.02 -19.30
C LEU A 413 -4.38 -15.37 -17.82
N GLN A 414 -4.41 -14.36 -16.95
CA GLN A 414 -4.64 -14.56 -15.51
C GLN A 414 -6.08 -15.04 -15.22
N ASP A 415 -7.06 -14.58 -16.00
CA ASP A 415 -8.44 -15.03 -15.92
C ASP A 415 -8.55 -16.50 -16.38
N ALA A 416 -7.93 -16.87 -17.50
CA ALA A 416 -7.88 -18.25 -18.00
C ALA A 416 -7.20 -19.21 -17.01
N ALA A 417 -6.16 -18.75 -16.30
CA ALA A 417 -5.49 -19.54 -15.25
C ALA A 417 -6.41 -19.89 -14.07
N SER A 418 -7.49 -19.12 -13.86
CA SER A 418 -8.44 -19.34 -12.76
C SER A 418 -9.46 -20.45 -13.07
N GLU A 419 -9.47 -20.97 -14.30
CA GLU A 419 -10.39 -22.02 -14.78
C GLU A 419 -9.79 -23.44 -14.69
N GLY A 420 -8.50 -23.59 -14.35
CA GLY A 420 -7.86 -24.90 -14.23
C GLY A 420 -8.32 -25.71 -13.02
N GLU A 421 -8.48 -27.02 -13.20
CA GLU A 421 -8.90 -27.95 -12.13
C GLU A 421 -7.75 -28.29 -11.16
N ASP A 422 -6.54 -28.51 -11.68
CA ASP A 422 -5.34 -28.82 -10.91
C ASP A 422 -4.11 -28.00 -11.37
N LEU A 423 -3.00 -28.05 -10.63
CA LEU A 423 -1.81 -27.24 -10.91
C LEU A 423 -1.27 -27.46 -12.34
N LEU A 424 -1.20 -28.71 -12.80
CA LEU A 424 -0.66 -29.03 -14.12
C LEU A 424 -1.61 -28.59 -15.24
N GLY A 425 -2.91 -28.77 -15.06
CA GLY A 425 -3.94 -28.27 -15.97
C GLY A 425 -3.93 -26.74 -16.06
N THR A 426 -3.77 -26.03 -14.93
CA THR A 426 -3.58 -24.58 -14.93
C THR A 426 -2.33 -24.17 -15.72
N LEU A 427 -1.21 -24.87 -15.56
CA LEU A 427 0.02 -24.56 -16.30
C LEU A 427 -0.15 -24.81 -17.82
N GLU A 428 -0.84 -25.88 -18.22
CA GLU A 428 -1.10 -26.17 -19.63
C GLU A 428 -2.04 -25.13 -20.26
N LEU A 429 -3.12 -24.74 -19.57
CA LEU A 429 -4.02 -23.67 -20.02
C LEU A 429 -3.27 -22.34 -20.19
N ILE A 430 -2.39 -22.00 -19.25
CA ILE A 430 -1.54 -20.81 -19.35
C ILE A 430 -0.62 -20.91 -20.57
N LYS A 431 0.00 -22.08 -20.80
CA LYS A 431 0.88 -22.31 -21.94
C LYS A 431 0.14 -22.14 -23.26
N GLU A 432 -1.02 -22.77 -23.41
CA GLU A 432 -1.85 -22.69 -24.61
C GLU A 432 -2.31 -21.25 -24.86
N ALA A 433 -2.89 -20.60 -23.85
CA ALA A 433 -3.39 -19.24 -23.97
C ALA A 433 -2.25 -18.24 -24.27
N ALA A 434 -1.07 -18.45 -23.69
CA ALA A 434 0.09 -17.60 -23.94
C ALA A 434 0.69 -17.84 -25.34
N THR A 435 0.62 -19.06 -25.88
CA THR A 435 0.96 -19.37 -27.28
C THR A 435 0.05 -18.62 -28.25
N VAL A 436 -1.26 -18.65 -28.00
CA VAL A 436 -2.25 -17.91 -28.81
C VAL A 436 -2.02 -16.40 -28.73
N ALA A 437 -1.80 -15.87 -27.53
CA ALA A 437 -1.54 -14.45 -27.33
C ALA A 437 -0.23 -14.00 -28.00
N TYR A 438 0.78 -14.88 -28.04
CA TYR A 438 2.02 -14.64 -28.76
C TYR A 438 1.80 -14.56 -30.27
N ALA A 439 1.09 -15.53 -30.86
CA ALA A 439 0.75 -15.52 -32.28
C ALA A 439 -0.04 -14.26 -32.70
N GLN A 440 -0.98 -13.82 -31.85
CA GLN A 440 -1.72 -12.57 -32.05
C GLN A 440 -0.84 -11.32 -31.96
N SER A 441 0.15 -11.31 -31.06
CA SER A 441 1.09 -10.19 -30.93
C SER A 441 2.03 -10.08 -32.14
N LEU A 442 2.50 -11.21 -32.69
CA LEU A 442 3.24 -11.28 -33.96
C LEU A 442 2.41 -10.75 -35.14
N SER A 443 1.16 -11.20 -35.28
CA SER A 443 0.27 -10.69 -36.34
C SER A 443 0.02 -9.19 -36.22
N SER A 444 -0.04 -8.65 -35.00
CA SER A 444 -0.19 -7.22 -34.75
C SER A 444 1.09 -6.44 -35.07
N GLN A 445 2.28 -7.01 -34.83
CA GLN A 445 3.57 -6.39 -35.15
C GLN A 445 3.87 -6.38 -36.65
N VAL A 446 3.50 -7.44 -37.39
CA VAL A 446 3.62 -7.49 -38.87
C VAL A 446 2.63 -6.54 -39.53
N ALA A 447 1.40 -6.44 -38.99
CA ALA A 447 0.45 -5.43 -39.44
C ALA A 447 0.97 -4.00 -39.19
N SER A 448 1.62 -3.74 -38.04
CA SER A 448 2.16 -2.42 -37.68
C SER A 448 3.35 -1.96 -38.53
N THR A 449 4.19 -2.89 -39.02
CA THR A 449 5.36 -2.55 -39.85
C THR A 449 4.99 -2.26 -41.31
N ALA A 450 3.87 -2.82 -41.80
CA ALA A 450 3.40 -2.56 -43.16
C ALA A 450 2.62 -1.24 -43.33
N VAL A 451 2.19 -0.57 -42.25
CA VAL A 451 1.41 0.70 -42.34
C VAL A 451 2.26 1.98 -42.19
N VAL A 452 3.58 1.90 -41.93
CA VAL A 452 4.41 3.10 -41.74
C VAL A 452 4.96 3.65 -43.07
N SER A 453 4.10 3.79 -44.07
CA SER A 453 4.29 4.77 -45.14
C SER A 453 3.36 5.94 -44.85
N ASP A 454 3.80 6.84 -43.96
CA ASP A 454 3.06 8.04 -43.60
C ASP A 454 3.06 9.01 -44.80
N ALA A 455 1.87 9.20 -45.41
CA ALA A 455 1.63 10.17 -46.49
C ALA A 455 1.14 11.53 -45.93
N GLY A 456 1.40 11.82 -44.65
CA GLY A 456 1.08 13.10 -44.01
C GLY A 456 2.17 14.18 -44.20
N PRO A 457 1.83 15.47 -43.97
CA PRO A 457 2.81 16.56 -44.02
C PRO A 457 3.85 16.42 -42.90
N LEU A 458 5.11 16.72 -43.22
CA LEU A 458 6.18 16.80 -42.23
C LEU A 458 5.91 17.95 -41.26
N VAL A 459 6.01 17.66 -39.97
CA VAL A 459 5.79 18.62 -38.90
C VAL A 459 7.00 18.66 -37.97
N ARG A 460 7.21 19.84 -37.38
CA ARG A 460 8.18 20.08 -36.31
C ARG A 460 7.42 20.39 -35.03
N VAL A 461 7.76 19.68 -33.96
CA VAL A 461 7.12 19.80 -32.65
C VAL A 461 8.17 20.09 -31.58
N TRP A 462 7.85 21.05 -30.71
CA TRP A 462 8.71 21.51 -29.63
C TRP A 462 8.11 21.14 -28.28
N PHE A 463 8.88 20.41 -27.47
CA PHE A 463 8.53 20.05 -26.11
C PHE A 463 9.44 20.75 -25.10
N TYR A 464 8.80 21.27 -24.06
CA TYR A 464 9.47 21.95 -22.95
C TYR A 464 9.43 21.11 -21.68
N PHE A 465 10.57 21.08 -20.98
CA PHE A 465 10.76 20.36 -19.72
C PHE A 465 11.19 21.36 -18.63
N PRO A 466 10.51 21.40 -17.47
CA PRO A 466 10.98 22.20 -16.34
C PRO A 466 12.38 21.78 -15.85
N SER A 467 12.72 20.49 -16.00
CA SER A 467 14.05 19.95 -15.74
C SER A 467 14.17 18.58 -16.37
N ILE A 468 15.26 18.32 -17.11
CA ILE A 468 15.64 16.97 -17.54
C ILE A 468 17.13 16.74 -17.29
N SER A 469 17.46 16.06 -16.20
CA SER A 469 18.85 15.89 -15.73
C SER A 469 19.32 14.44 -15.66
N THR A 470 18.40 13.48 -15.67
CA THR A 470 18.71 12.05 -15.59
C THR A 470 19.23 11.54 -16.92
N ARG A 471 20.49 11.06 -16.98
CA ARG A 471 21.14 10.57 -18.20
C ARG A 471 20.35 9.48 -18.91
N SER A 472 19.91 8.45 -18.18
CA SER A 472 19.08 7.37 -18.73
C SER A 472 17.84 7.87 -19.49
N LYS A 473 17.18 8.93 -18.99
CA LYS A 473 15.99 9.49 -19.64
C LYS A 473 16.31 10.28 -20.90
N ARG A 474 17.52 10.83 -20.99
CA ARG A 474 18.00 11.53 -22.19
C ARG A 474 18.36 10.54 -23.27
N ASP A 475 19.04 9.47 -22.88
CA ASP A 475 19.45 8.40 -23.79
C ASP A 475 18.23 7.76 -24.48
N ASP A 476 17.11 7.59 -23.77
CA ASP A 476 15.85 7.09 -24.36
C ASP A 476 15.37 7.95 -25.55
N PHE A 477 15.44 9.28 -25.45
CA PHE A 477 15.00 10.16 -26.54
C PHE A 477 15.87 10.06 -27.79
N ILE A 478 17.13 9.70 -27.64
CA ILE A 478 18.06 9.58 -28.77
C ILE A 478 17.94 8.18 -29.37
N LYS A 479 17.85 7.15 -28.52
CA LYS A 479 17.85 5.75 -28.92
C LYS A 479 16.61 5.35 -29.70
N PHE A 480 15.43 5.85 -29.31
CA PHE A 480 14.16 5.40 -29.89
C PHE A 480 13.69 6.25 -31.08
N ALA A 481 14.17 7.48 -31.24
CA ALA A 481 13.74 8.36 -32.35
C ALA A 481 13.96 7.77 -33.76
N PRO A 482 15.08 7.07 -34.08
CA PRO A 482 15.28 6.46 -35.39
C PRO A 482 14.25 5.39 -35.76
N ALA A 483 13.71 4.66 -34.76
CA ALA A 483 12.70 3.62 -34.99
C ALA A 483 11.36 4.21 -35.50
N TYR A 484 11.11 5.50 -35.25
CA TYR A 484 9.93 6.23 -35.71
C TYR A 484 10.26 7.16 -36.90
N ASN A 485 11.45 7.04 -37.50
CA ASN A 485 11.95 7.93 -38.56
C ASN A 485 11.92 9.42 -38.15
N LEU A 486 12.23 9.73 -36.89
CA LEU A 486 12.22 11.08 -36.35
C LEU A 486 13.64 11.65 -36.23
N THR A 487 13.79 12.93 -36.52
CA THR A 487 15.05 13.69 -36.40
C THR A 487 14.87 14.89 -35.49
N GLY A 488 15.95 15.49 -34.99
CA GLY A 488 15.86 16.63 -34.10
C GLY A 488 16.96 16.69 -33.06
N PHE A 489 16.67 17.31 -31.91
CA PHE A 489 17.64 17.43 -30.84
C PHE A 489 17.03 17.47 -29.45
N LEU A 490 17.83 17.08 -28.45
CA LEU A 490 17.56 17.27 -27.04
C LEU A 490 18.61 18.23 -26.44
N TYR A 491 18.15 19.28 -25.78
CA TYR A 491 18.94 20.14 -24.93
C TYR A 491 18.53 19.94 -23.47
N ALA A 492 19.41 19.35 -22.68
CA ALA A 492 19.11 18.98 -21.31
C ALA A 492 19.56 20.03 -20.30
N GLY A 493 18.70 20.32 -19.33
CA GLY A 493 19.01 21.34 -18.32
C GLY A 493 17.79 21.81 -17.55
N LYS A 494 17.91 23.01 -17.00
CA LYS A 494 16.83 23.77 -16.35
C LYS A 494 16.72 25.15 -17.02
N PRO A 495 15.86 25.34 -18.02
CA PRO A 495 14.91 24.36 -18.57
C PRO A 495 15.56 23.38 -19.56
N GLY A 496 14.84 22.31 -19.89
CA GLY A 496 15.18 21.40 -20.99
C GLY A 496 14.26 21.60 -22.19
N LEU A 497 14.78 21.33 -23.38
CA LEU A 497 14.09 21.53 -24.66
C LEU A 497 14.29 20.31 -25.56
N LEU A 498 13.23 19.85 -26.22
CA LEU A 498 13.27 18.79 -27.21
C LEU A 498 12.58 19.28 -28.47
N CYS A 499 13.27 19.20 -29.60
CA CYS A 499 12.72 19.45 -30.92
C CYS A 499 12.68 18.13 -31.68
N VAL A 500 11.53 17.82 -32.28
CA VAL A 500 11.32 16.58 -33.05
C VAL A 500 10.67 16.91 -34.38
N GLU A 501 11.22 16.37 -35.46
CA GLU A 501 10.79 16.55 -36.84
C GLU A 501 10.44 15.20 -37.47
N GLY A 502 9.28 15.13 -38.12
CA GLY A 502 8.82 13.90 -38.78
C GLY A 502 7.33 13.92 -39.11
N GLY A 503 6.77 12.73 -39.36
CA GLY A 503 5.34 12.58 -39.59
C GLY A 503 4.54 12.87 -38.32
N SER A 504 3.42 13.58 -38.43
CA SER A 504 2.64 14.03 -37.25
C SER A 504 2.22 12.85 -36.38
N GLN A 505 1.76 11.77 -37.00
CA GLN A 505 1.34 10.56 -36.29
C GLN A 505 2.54 9.86 -35.64
N SER A 506 3.66 9.78 -36.36
CA SER A 506 4.91 9.19 -35.86
C SER A 506 5.45 9.91 -34.62
N ILE A 507 5.33 11.24 -34.55
CA ILE A 507 5.72 12.04 -33.37
C ILE A 507 4.80 11.76 -32.18
N ASP A 508 3.49 11.68 -32.40
CA ASP A 508 2.51 11.44 -31.33
C ASP A 508 2.67 10.03 -30.74
N ASP A 509 2.90 9.03 -31.59
CA ASP A 509 3.17 7.65 -31.18
C ASP A 509 4.51 7.51 -30.47
N TYR A 510 5.55 8.18 -30.96
CA TYR A 510 6.85 8.25 -30.29
C TYR A 510 6.73 8.86 -28.88
N MET A 511 6.05 10.00 -28.75
CA MET A 511 5.88 10.66 -27.45
C MET A 511 4.95 9.89 -26.51
N ARG A 512 3.98 9.13 -27.06
CA ARG A 512 3.19 8.18 -26.28
C ARG A 512 4.08 7.06 -25.75
N PHE A 513 4.85 6.40 -26.61
CA PHE A 513 5.77 5.32 -26.23
C PHE A 513 6.76 5.77 -25.14
N ILE A 514 7.41 6.92 -25.29
CA ILE A 514 8.32 7.45 -24.27
C ILE A 514 7.58 7.66 -22.94
N LYS A 515 6.37 8.21 -22.97
CA LYS A 515 5.58 8.49 -21.74
C LYS A 515 4.97 7.24 -21.12
N THR A 516 4.63 6.21 -21.89
CA THR A 516 3.88 5.03 -21.38
C THR A 516 4.76 3.82 -21.14
N GLU A 517 5.74 3.59 -22.01
CA GLU A 517 6.56 2.38 -22.00
C GLU A 517 7.97 2.68 -21.47
N SER A 518 8.72 3.55 -22.14
CA SER A 518 10.11 3.87 -21.73
C SER A 518 10.19 4.44 -20.32
N TRP A 519 9.25 5.31 -19.95
CA TRP A 519 9.18 5.92 -18.62
C TRP A 519 8.06 5.31 -17.76
N GLY A 520 7.57 4.11 -18.05
CA GLY A 520 6.39 3.52 -17.39
C GLY A 520 6.48 3.46 -15.86
N ASP A 521 7.68 3.32 -15.32
CA ASP A 521 8.06 3.34 -13.90
C ASP A 521 7.90 4.72 -13.23
N ILE A 522 7.93 5.79 -14.02
CA ILE A 522 7.79 7.16 -13.54
C ILE A 522 6.30 7.53 -13.49
N PRO A 523 5.76 7.93 -12.33
CA PRO A 523 4.38 8.38 -12.25
C PRO A 523 4.10 9.57 -13.19
N ALA A 524 2.93 9.60 -13.85
CA ALA A 524 2.60 10.61 -14.87
C ALA A 524 2.78 12.07 -14.42
N HIS A 525 2.53 12.37 -13.15
CA HIS A 525 2.73 13.71 -12.56
C HIS A 525 4.20 14.16 -12.45
N HIS A 526 5.15 13.23 -12.53
CA HIS A 526 6.59 13.50 -12.60
C HIS A 526 7.09 13.62 -14.05
N LYS A 527 6.28 13.23 -15.05
CA LYS A 527 6.55 13.37 -16.49
C LYS A 527 6.07 14.74 -17.01
N LYS A 528 6.60 15.82 -16.43
CA LYS A 528 6.22 17.19 -16.82
C LYS A 528 6.84 17.55 -18.17
N VAL A 529 6.14 17.19 -19.25
CA VAL A 529 6.50 17.49 -20.63
C VAL A 529 5.33 18.19 -21.29
N SER A 530 5.52 19.45 -21.68
CA SER A 530 4.50 20.24 -22.36
C SER A 530 4.90 20.45 -23.81
N GLU A 531 4.04 20.07 -24.75
CA GLU A 531 4.13 20.55 -26.13
C GLU A 531 3.85 22.05 -26.12
N ARG A 532 4.76 22.84 -26.68
CA ARG A 532 4.67 24.31 -26.70
C ARG A 532 4.32 24.85 -28.07
N TYR A 533 4.82 24.21 -29.11
CA TYR A 533 4.65 24.70 -30.48
C TYR A 533 4.73 23.54 -31.46
N ARG A 534 3.83 23.54 -32.44
CA ARG A 534 3.75 22.58 -33.54
C ARG A 534 3.54 23.36 -34.83
N GLU A 535 4.37 23.07 -35.82
CA GLU A 535 4.29 23.69 -37.15
C GLU A 535 4.52 22.67 -38.26
N ILE A 536 4.00 22.97 -39.44
CA ILE A 536 4.30 22.21 -40.66
C ILE A 536 5.60 22.78 -41.22
N ALA A 537 6.65 21.96 -41.29
CA ALA A 537 7.97 22.39 -41.71
C ALA A 537 8.78 21.24 -42.30
N GLU A 538 9.74 21.58 -43.15
CA GLU A 538 10.73 20.63 -43.67
C GLU A 538 11.79 20.29 -42.61
N ARG A 539 12.44 19.14 -42.77
CA ARG A 539 13.49 18.68 -41.86
C ARG A 539 14.72 19.59 -41.95
N VAL A 540 15.16 20.08 -40.81
CA VAL A 540 16.41 20.84 -40.66
C VAL A 540 17.50 19.96 -40.07
N PHE A 541 17.13 18.94 -39.28
CA PHE A 541 18.07 18.01 -38.65
C PHE A 541 18.14 16.68 -39.41
N SER A 542 19.37 16.20 -39.65
CA SER A 542 19.66 14.92 -40.31
C SER A 542 19.44 13.71 -39.42
N ASP A 543 19.61 13.89 -38.11
CA ASP A 543 19.63 12.84 -37.09
C ASP A 543 19.05 13.37 -35.77
N MET A 544 18.90 12.49 -34.78
CA MET A 544 18.48 12.84 -33.43
C MET A 544 19.70 12.90 -32.51
N THR A 545 20.03 14.08 -31.97
CA THR A 545 21.26 14.26 -31.17
C THR A 545 21.04 15.02 -29.86
N GLU A 546 21.85 14.74 -28.84
CA GLU A 546 21.92 15.57 -27.62
C GLU A 546 22.95 16.68 -27.81
N ILE A 547 22.51 17.94 -27.73
CA ILE A 547 23.36 19.12 -27.96
C ILE A 547 23.86 19.76 -26.66
N THR A 548 23.57 19.14 -25.51
CA THR A 548 23.85 19.68 -24.16
C THR A 548 25.33 19.89 -23.86
N ASP A 549 26.22 19.13 -24.51
CA ASP A 549 27.68 19.25 -24.35
C ASP A 549 28.34 20.08 -25.47
N THR A 550 27.60 20.40 -26.54
CA THR A 550 28.11 21.11 -27.72
C THR A 550 27.72 22.58 -27.77
N VAL A 551 26.65 23.00 -27.06
CA VAL A 551 26.10 24.37 -27.13
C VAL A 551 26.13 25.05 -25.75
N GLY A 552 26.98 26.08 -25.63
CA GLY A 552 27.07 26.97 -24.46
C GLY A 552 27.91 26.46 -23.28
N GLU A 553 28.37 27.38 -22.42
CA GLU A 553 29.09 27.04 -21.18
C GLU A 553 28.12 26.83 -20.00
N ARG A 554 28.32 25.76 -19.23
CA ARG A 554 27.50 25.45 -18.06
C ARG A 554 27.85 26.36 -16.88
N ARG A 555 26.86 27.08 -16.31
CA ARG A 555 27.05 27.94 -15.13
C ARG A 555 26.40 27.37 -13.85
N GLY A 556 27.01 27.65 -12.69
CA GLY A 556 26.50 27.29 -11.35
C GLY A 556 27.22 26.11 -10.68
N GLN A 557 27.05 25.98 -9.35
CA GLN A 557 27.80 25.05 -8.47
C GLN A 557 27.65 23.55 -8.84
N ARG A 558 26.64 23.19 -9.65
CA ARG A 558 26.41 21.84 -10.18
C ARG A 558 26.36 21.78 -11.73
N GLN A 559 26.79 22.84 -12.43
CA GLN A 559 26.80 22.95 -13.90
C GLN A 559 25.46 22.63 -14.61
N ASN A 560 24.31 22.73 -13.92
CA ASN A 560 23.00 22.34 -14.45
C ASN A 560 22.16 23.50 -15.04
N ARG A 561 22.72 24.71 -15.13
CA ARG A 561 22.09 25.84 -15.82
C ARG A 561 22.76 26.01 -17.18
N GLY A 562 22.00 25.70 -18.22
CA GLY A 562 22.40 25.90 -19.61
C GLY A 562 22.27 27.37 -20.02
N ASP A 563 23.12 27.80 -20.95
CA ASP A 563 23.06 29.14 -21.51
C ASP A 563 22.03 29.20 -22.64
N MET A 564 20.83 29.68 -22.33
CA MET A 564 19.74 29.79 -23.31
C MET A 564 20.08 30.74 -24.47
N LYS A 565 21.00 31.68 -24.27
CA LYS A 565 21.44 32.61 -25.32
C LYS A 565 22.29 31.89 -26.36
N ALA A 566 23.15 30.97 -25.94
CA ALA A 566 23.93 30.12 -26.84
C ALA A 566 23.02 29.19 -27.67
N VAL A 567 21.94 28.68 -27.08
CA VAL A 567 20.93 27.89 -27.81
C VAL A 567 20.17 28.74 -28.83
N GLU A 568 19.86 29.99 -28.51
CA GLU A 568 19.22 30.92 -29.44
C GLU A 568 20.14 31.22 -30.64
N GLU A 569 21.42 31.52 -30.42
CA GLU A 569 22.41 31.76 -31.47
C GLU A 569 22.60 30.52 -32.37
N TRP A 570 22.68 29.32 -31.77
CA TRP A 570 22.80 28.06 -32.50
C TRP A 570 21.58 27.72 -33.37
N LEU A 571 20.38 28.14 -32.93
CA LEU A 571 19.14 27.99 -33.69
C LEU A 571 18.97 29.09 -34.75
N ASP A 572 19.55 30.28 -34.56
CA ASP A 572 19.54 31.37 -35.53
C ASP A 572 20.30 30.99 -36.80
N GLU A 573 21.47 30.34 -36.66
CA GLU A 573 22.25 29.78 -37.78
C GLU A 573 21.45 28.78 -38.64
N ARG A 574 20.41 28.18 -38.05
CA ARG A 574 19.54 27.16 -38.66
C ARG A 574 18.16 27.71 -39.04
N GLY A 575 17.93 29.02 -38.88
CA GLY A 575 16.67 29.67 -39.23
C GLY A 575 15.50 29.39 -38.28
N LEU A 576 15.75 28.89 -37.06
CA LEU A 576 14.71 28.46 -36.10
C LEU A 576 14.50 29.42 -34.92
N LYS A 577 15.07 30.63 -34.98
CA LYS A 577 14.98 31.63 -33.92
C LYS A 577 13.56 32.08 -33.59
N GLU A 578 12.72 32.28 -34.61
CA GLU A 578 11.32 32.68 -34.41
C GLU A 578 10.50 31.55 -33.76
N ALA A 579 10.79 30.30 -34.11
CA ALA A 579 10.15 29.13 -33.50
C ALA A 579 10.53 29.00 -32.01
N LEU A 580 11.81 29.20 -31.66
CA LEU A 580 12.25 29.21 -30.26
C LEU A 580 11.55 30.31 -29.45
N THR A 581 11.42 31.50 -30.02
CA THR A 581 10.75 32.64 -29.36
C THR A 581 9.30 32.30 -29.01
N LYS A 582 8.56 31.62 -29.90
CA LYS A 582 7.18 31.16 -29.65
C LYS A 582 7.09 30.05 -28.60
N VAL A 583 8.16 29.27 -28.41
CA VAL A 583 8.22 28.19 -27.41
C VAL A 583 8.49 28.71 -25.99
N LEU A 584 9.19 29.85 -25.89
CA LEU A 584 9.59 30.47 -24.62
C LEU A 584 8.60 31.54 -24.11
N MET A 585 7.74 32.08 -24.97
CA MET A 585 6.55 32.86 -24.59
C MET A 585 5.46 31.95 -24.02
#